data_AF-A0AAP0EGM3-F1
#
_entry.id   AF-A0AAP0EGM3-F1
#
_cell.length_a   1.000
_cell.length_b   1.000
_cell.length_c   1.000
_cell.angle_alpha   90.00
_cell.angle_beta   90.00
_cell.angle_gamma   90.00
#
_symmetry.space_group_name_H-M   'P 1'
#
loop_
_entity.id
_entity.type
_entity.pdbx_description
1 polymer ?
#
loop_
_entity_poly.entity_id
_entity_poly.type
_entity_poly.pdbx_seq_one_letter_code
_entity_poly.pdbx_strand_id
1 'polypeptide(L)'
;MAPPRTLTALVEEKTLQESFIRDEDERPKVAYNQFSDAIPVISLAGIEDVEGRRRAEICKQIVEACEGWGIFQVVDHGVDAMLVTEMTRLSSDFFALPPEEKLRFDMSGGKKGGFIVSSHLQILDNVNINDSNKRYLHNRTYT
;
A
#
# COMPACT_ATOMS: atom_id res chain seq x y z
N MET A 1 6.36 30.94 -6.65
CA MET A 1 6.01 29.57 -7.04
C MET A 1 4.97 29.09 -6.04
N ALA A 2 3.86 28.49 -6.48
CA ALA A 2 2.86 27.98 -5.54
C ALA A 2 3.41 26.73 -4.81
N PRO A 3 3.08 26.51 -3.52
CA PRO A 3 3.51 25.33 -2.80
C PRO A 3 2.88 24.07 -3.43
N PRO A 4 3.61 22.94 -3.46
CA PRO A 4 3.09 21.70 -4.03
C PRO A 4 1.88 21.19 -3.24
N ARG A 5 0.78 20.89 -3.94
CA ARG A 5 -0.42 20.30 -3.33
C ARG A 5 -0.20 18.83 -3.02
N THR A 6 -0.03 18.53 -1.74
CA THR A 6 0.06 17.15 -1.21
C THR A 6 -1.13 16.87 -0.30
N LEU A 7 -1.49 15.59 -0.08
CA LEU A 7 -2.56 15.23 0.85
C LEU A 7 -2.32 15.79 2.26
N THR A 8 -1.07 15.82 2.71
CA THR A 8 -0.69 16.41 4.00
C THR A 8 -0.97 17.91 4.06
N ALA A 9 -0.87 18.63 2.94
CA ALA A 9 -1.23 20.05 2.88
C ALA A 9 -2.74 20.31 2.90
N LEU A 10 -3.57 19.28 2.64
CA LEU A 10 -5.03 19.37 2.65
C LEU A 10 -5.65 18.96 3.99
N VAL A 11 -4.85 18.64 5.00
CA VAL A 11 -5.32 18.19 6.33
C VAL A 11 -6.27 19.19 7.00
N GLU A 12 -6.11 20.49 6.73
CA GLU A 12 -6.93 21.55 7.32
C GLU A 12 -8.21 21.84 6.51
N GLU A 13 -8.40 21.21 5.35
CA GLU A 13 -9.60 21.39 4.55
C GLU A 13 -10.81 20.72 5.22
N LYS A 14 -11.91 21.49 5.37
CA LYS A 14 -13.15 21.01 6.02
C LYS A 14 -14.06 20.21 5.09
N THR A 15 -13.76 20.19 3.80
CA THR A 15 -14.57 19.57 2.76
C THR A 15 -13.69 18.73 1.86
N LEU A 16 -14.10 17.48 1.61
CA LEU A 16 -13.40 16.59 0.70
C LEU A 16 -13.58 17.09 -0.74
N GLN A 17 -12.48 17.18 -1.49
CA GLN A 17 -12.57 17.55 -2.90
C GLN A 17 -13.23 16.44 -3.71
N GLU A 18 -14.01 16.83 -4.72
CA GLU A 18 -14.79 15.92 -5.55
C GLU A 18 -13.94 14.81 -6.18
N SER A 19 -12.69 15.11 -6.55
CA SER A 19 -11.75 14.13 -7.10
C SER A 19 -11.38 12.99 -6.16
N PHE A 20 -11.65 13.09 -4.85
CA PHE A 20 -11.46 12.01 -3.87
C PHE A 20 -12.74 11.25 -3.54
N ILE A 21 -13.90 11.74 -4.00
CA ILE A 21 -15.17 11.04 -3.84
C ILE A 21 -15.24 9.97 -4.91
N ARG A 22 -15.41 8.70 -4.49
CA ARG A 22 -15.64 7.60 -5.43
C ARG A 22 -17.03 7.68 -6.05
N ASP A 23 -17.14 7.17 -7.28
CA ASP A 23 -18.41 6.96 -7.96
C ASP A 23 -19.31 6.04 -7.12
N GLU A 24 -20.62 6.24 -7.20
CA GLU A 24 -21.58 5.61 -6.29
C GLU A 24 -21.51 4.07 -6.30
N ASP A 25 -21.22 3.48 -7.46
CA ASP A 25 -21.11 2.04 -7.67
C ASP A 25 -19.81 1.43 -7.12
N GLU A 26 -18.77 2.25 -6.94
CA GLU A 26 -17.46 1.87 -6.36
C GLU A 26 -17.36 2.09 -4.85
N ARG A 27 -18.38 2.71 -4.23
CA ARG A 27 -18.39 2.96 -2.79
C ARG A 27 -18.55 1.65 -2.00
N PRO A 28 -17.95 1.52 -0.81
CA PRO A 28 -18.10 0.33 0.03
C PRO A 28 -19.57 0.02 0.29
N LYS A 29 -19.99 -1.21 -0.06
CA LYS A 29 -21.37 -1.71 0.17
C LYS A 29 -21.52 -2.45 1.49
N VAL A 30 -20.40 -2.74 2.16
CA VAL A 30 -20.34 -3.46 3.43
C VAL A 30 -20.24 -2.48 4.60
N ALA A 31 -20.74 -2.88 5.76
CA ALA A 31 -20.68 -2.06 6.97
C ALA A 31 -19.22 -1.87 7.42
N TYR A 32 -18.84 -0.63 7.75
CA TYR A 32 -17.47 -0.27 8.12
C TYR A 32 -16.99 -0.86 9.46
N ASN A 33 -17.92 -1.38 10.26
CA ASN A 33 -17.68 -1.88 11.62
C ASN A 33 -17.84 -3.40 11.75
N GLN A 34 -17.98 -4.12 10.63
CA GLN A 34 -18.08 -5.58 10.60
C GLN A 34 -16.79 -6.16 10.04
N PHE A 35 -15.93 -6.66 10.94
CA PHE A 35 -14.66 -7.28 10.59
C PHE A 35 -14.72 -8.80 10.75
N SER A 36 -13.87 -9.51 10.01
CA SER A 36 -13.69 -10.95 10.10
C SER A 36 -12.28 -11.26 10.56
N ASP A 37 -12.14 -12.08 11.59
CA ASP A 37 -10.85 -12.60 12.08
C ASP A 37 -10.41 -13.88 11.34
N ALA A 38 -11.05 -14.19 10.21
CA ALA A 38 -10.87 -15.48 9.55
C ALA A 38 -9.66 -15.53 8.60
N ILE A 39 -8.92 -14.43 8.42
CA ILE A 39 -7.67 -14.44 7.63
C ILE A 39 -6.67 -15.41 8.29
N PRO A 40 -6.17 -16.42 7.56
CA PRO A 40 -5.26 -17.41 8.13
C PRO A 40 -4.00 -16.77 8.71
N VAL A 41 -3.58 -17.25 9.88
CA VAL A 41 -2.30 -16.88 10.52
C VAL A 41 -1.40 -18.12 10.50
N ILE A 42 -0.24 -18.02 9.86
CA ILE A 42 0.69 -19.13 9.66
C ILE A 42 2.01 -18.82 10.37
N SER A 43 2.43 -19.71 11.27
CA SER A 43 3.73 -19.66 11.92
C SER A 43 4.80 -20.33 11.05
N LEU A 44 5.92 -19.64 10.80
CA LEU A 44 7.09 -20.20 10.10
C LEU A 44 8.08 -20.88 11.05
N ALA A 45 7.76 -21.01 12.35
CA ALA A 45 8.62 -21.70 13.29
C ALA A 45 8.89 -23.15 12.82
N GLY A 46 10.18 -23.45 12.57
CA GLY A 46 10.63 -24.74 12.08
C GLY A 46 10.56 -24.92 10.56
N ILE A 47 10.36 -23.84 9.78
CA ILE A 47 10.39 -23.92 8.31
C ILE A 47 11.75 -24.36 7.75
N GLU A 48 12.83 -24.11 8.48
CA GLU A 48 14.20 -24.48 8.11
C GLU A 48 14.47 -25.99 8.18
N ASP A 49 13.56 -26.78 8.74
CA ASP A 49 13.66 -28.23 8.81
C ASP A 49 13.35 -28.85 7.43
N VAL A 50 14.33 -28.81 6.52
CA VAL A 50 14.19 -29.12 5.08
C VAL A 50 13.61 -30.52 4.83
N GLU A 51 13.99 -31.50 5.63
CA GLU A 51 13.52 -32.89 5.54
C GLU A 51 12.43 -33.19 6.59
N GLY A 52 12.02 -32.18 7.33
CA GLY A 52 11.10 -32.25 8.44
C GLY A 52 9.64 -32.32 8.06
N ARG A 53 8.87 -33.07 8.85
CA ARG A 53 7.39 -33.03 8.80
C ARG A 53 6.86 -31.61 9.01
N ARG A 54 7.54 -30.79 9.82
CA ARG A 54 7.11 -29.43 10.14
C ARG A 54 7.08 -28.52 8.91
N ARG A 55 8.12 -28.54 8.08
CA ARG A 55 8.16 -27.74 6.85
C ARG A 55 7.04 -28.14 5.89
N ALA A 56 6.79 -29.44 5.73
CA ALA A 56 5.71 -29.94 4.87
C ALA A 56 4.32 -29.46 5.34
N GLU A 57 4.07 -29.44 6.65
CA GLU A 57 2.83 -28.90 7.23
C GLU A 57 2.68 -27.39 6.96
N ILE A 58 3.74 -26.60 7.17
CA ILE A 58 3.73 -25.16 6.91
C ILE A 58 3.47 -24.89 5.42
N CYS A 59 4.15 -25.60 4.52
CA CYS A 59 3.93 -25.48 3.08
C CYS A 59 2.49 -25.79 2.69
N LYS A 60 1.89 -26.84 3.28
CA LYS A 60 0.49 -27.19 3.06
C LYS A 60 -0.45 -26.07 3.52
N GLN A 61 -0.23 -25.50 4.70
CA GLN A 61 -1.04 -24.36 5.19
C GLN A 61 -0.94 -23.15 4.27
N ILE A 62 0.25 -22.86 3.72
CA ILE A 62 0.45 -21.76 2.77
C ILE A 62 -0.35 -22.01 1.49
N VAL A 63 -0.31 -23.23 0.94
CA VAL A 63 -1.08 -23.59 -0.25
C VAL A 63 -2.58 -23.43 0.01
N GLU A 64 -3.09 -23.99 1.11
CA GLU A 64 -4.51 -23.90 1.47
C GLU A 64 -4.96 -22.45 1.68
N ALA A 65 -4.13 -21.60 2.30
CA ALA A 65 -4.43 -20.18 2.47
C ALA A 65 -4.40 -19.41 1.14
N CYS A 66 -3.45 -19.71 0.25
CA CYS A 66 -3.43 -19.13 -1.10
C CYS A 66 -4.67 -19.52 -1.91
N GLU A 67 -5.09 -20.79 -1.87
CA GLU A 67 -6.25 -21.28 -2.61
C GLU A 67 -7.58 -20.81 -2.03
N GLY A 68 -7.70 -20.77 -0.70
CA GLY A 68 -8.94 -20.41 -0.01
C GLY A 68 -9.15 -18.91 0.21
N TRP A 69 -8.07 -18.17 0.47
CA TRP A 69 -8.14 -16.75 0.85
C TRP A 69 -7.38 -15.81 -0.10
N GLY A 70 -6.33 -16.27 -0.76
CA GLY A 70 -5.43 -15.43 -1.55
C GLY A 70 -4.50 -14.53 -0.72
N ILE A 71 -4.67 -14.51 0.61
CA ILE A 71 -3.84 -13.77 1.57
C ILE A 71 -3.78 -14.52 2.91
N PHE A 72 -2.68 -14.36 3.64
CA PHE A 72 -2.49 -14.84 5.01
C PHE A 72 -1.52 -13.94 5.77
N GLN A 73 -1.57 -14.00 7.08
CA GLN A 73 -0.61 -13.37 7.98
C GLN A 73 0.48 -14.35 8.36
N VAL A 74 1.70 -13.85 8.53
CA VAL A 74 2.85 -14.66 8.89
C VAL A 74 3.36 -14.25 10.27
N VAL A 75 3.61 -15.24 11.13
CA VAL A 75 4.26 -15.07 12.43
C VAL A 75 5.50 -15.97 12.53
N ASP A 76 6.38 -15.73 13.50
CA ASP A 76 7.63 -16.47 13.68
C ASP A 76 8.52 -16.53 12.42
N HIS A 77 8.50 -15.46 11.62
CA HIS A 77 9.21 -15.36 10.33
C HIS A 77 10.73 -15.15 10.45
N GLY A 78 11.27 -15.02 11.67
CA GLY A 78 12.70 -14.82 11.92
C GLY A 78 13.23 -13.40 11.65
N VAL A 79 12.47 -12.53 10.97
CA VAL A 79 12.78 -11.08 10.88
C VAL A 79 12.75 -10.44 12.28
N ASP A 80 13.81 -9.73 12.61
CA ASP A 80 13.99 -9.03 13.87
C ASP A 80 12.92 -7.94 14.10
N ALA A 81 12.34 -7.91 15.31
CA ALA A 81 11.28 -6.98 15.65
C ALA A 81 11.76 -5.52 15.72
N MET A 82 13.03 -5.29 16.11
CA MET A 82 13.61 -3.94 16.12
C MET A 82 13.81 -3.42 14.70
N LEU A 83 14.20 -4.27 13.75
CA LEU A 83 14.27 -3.91 12.33
C LEU A 83 12.92 -3.46 11.76
N VAL A 84 11.83 -4.19 12.04
CA VAL A 84 10.47 -3.81 11.60
C VAL A 84 10.03 -2.49 12.25
N THR A 85 10.33 -2.31 13.54
CA THR A 85 10.04 -1.07 14.27
C THR A 85 10.79 0.11 13.66
N GLU A 86 12.07 -0.05 13.38
CA GLU A 86 12.90 1.01 12.78
C GLU A 86 12.48 1.34 11.35
N MET A 87 12.15 0.33 10.54
CA MET A 87 11.61 0.54 9.19
C MET A 87 10.31 1.35 9.23
N THR A 88 9.42 1.04 10.17
CA THR A 88 8.16 1.78 10.38
C THR A 88 8.44 3.23 10.79
N ARG A 89 9.36 3.43 11.75
CA ARG A 89 9.77 4.76 12.23
C ARG A 89 10.35 5.60 11.10
N LEU A 90 11.31 5.07 10.33
CA LEU A 90 11.92 5.77 9.20
C LEU A 90 10.91 6.11 8.10
N SER A 91 9.95 5.23 7.82
CA SER A 91 8.86 5.50 6.89
C SER A 91 8.00 6.68 7.38
N SER A 92 7.56 6.64 8.65
CA SER A 92 6.79 7.74 9.25
C SER A 92 7.55 9.07 9.22
N ASP A 93 8.83 9.06 9.58
CA ASP A 93 9.70 10.25 9.55
C ASP A 93 9.80 10.82 8.14
N PHE A 94 10.01 9.97 7.12
CA PHE A 94 10.07 10.40 5.73
C PHE A 94 8.78 11.10 5.29
N PHE A 95 7.61 10.53 5.60
CA PHE A 95 6.34 11.14 5.21
C PHE A 95 6.01 12.42 6.01
N ALA A 96 6.59 12.59 7.20
CA ALA A 96 6.51 13.82 8.00
C ALA A 96 7.41 14.96 7.49
N LEU A 97 8.36 14.69 6.60
CA LEU A 97 9.18 15.73 5.98
C LEU A 97 8.32 16.72 5.16
N PRO A 98 8.81 17.98 5.00
CA PRO A 98 8.19 18.94 4.10
C PRO A 98 8.04 18.39 2.67
N PRO A 99 6.98 18.78 1.94
CA PRO A 99 6.76 18.36 0.55
C PRO A 99 7.97 18.54 -0.36
N GLU A 100 8.72 19.63 -0.21
CA GLU A 100 9.88 19.97 -1.03
C GLU A 100 10.98 18.92 -0.91
N GLU A 101 11.22 18.41 0.31
CA GLU A 101 12.20 17.36 0.56
C GLU A 101 11.77 16.02 -0.04
N LYS A 102 10.47 15.68 0.08
CA LYS A 102 9.91 14.45 -0.50
C LYS A 102 9.96 14.46 -2.03
N LEU A 103 9.70 15.61 -2.65
CA LEU A 103 9.72 15.79 -4.11
C LEU A 103 11.11 15.67 -4.73
N ARG A 104 12.20 15.74 -3.95
CA ARG A 104 13.55 15.39 -4.43
C ARG A 104 13.63 13.95 -4.93
N PHE A 105 12.75 13.09 -4.44
CA PHE A 105 12.64 11.69 -4.83
C PHE A 105 11.52 11.45 -5.85
N ASP A 106 11.00 12.47 -6.53
CA ASP A 106 9.86 12.34 -7.45
C ASP A 106 10.09 11.30 -8.57
N MET A 107 9.09 10.44 -8.80
CA MET A 107 9.09 9.36 -9.79
C MET A 107 8.68 9.77 -11.20
N SER A 108 8.35 11.03 -11.46
CA SER A 108 7.97 11.45 -12.81
C SER A 108 9.11 11.26 -13.82
N GLY A 109 8.75 11.17 -15.11
CA GLY A 109 9.74 11.03 -16.19
C GLY A 109 10.30 9.62 -16.41
N GLY A 110 9.60 8.57 -15.96
CA GLY A 110 9.98 7.17 -16.25
C GLY A 110 11.03 6.58 -15.29
N LYS A 111 11.21 7.17 -14.11
CA LYS A 111 12.07 6.62 -13.06
C LYS A 111 11.48 5.33 -12.48
N LYS A 112 12.33 4.40 -12.06
CA LYS A 112 11.94 3.07 -11.56
C LYS A 112 11.57 3.03 -10.07
N GLY A 113 11.61 4.17 -9.36
CA GLY A 113 11.31 4.23 -7.93
C GLY A 113 11.48 5.64 -7.35
N GLY A 114 10.83 5.91 -6.21
CA GLY A 114 10.77 7.23 -5.57
C GLY A 114 9.41 7.58 -4.95
N PHE A 115 9.19 8.87 -4.71
CA PHE A 115 7.95 9.45 -4.19
C PHE A 115 7.00 9.85 -5.33
N ILE A 116 5.69 9.63 -5.17
CA ILE A 116 4.66 10.09 -6.12
C ILE A 116 3.55 10.80 -5.35
N VAL A 117 3.12 11.95 -5.89
CA VAL A 117 1.90 12.63 -5.45
C VAL A 117 0.72 12.02 -6.21
N SER A 118 -0.37 11.70 -5.51
CA SER A 118 -1.58 11.12 -6.11
C SER A 118 -1.97 11.84 -7.40
N SER A 119 -2.29 11.08 -8.46
CA SER A 119 -2.71 11.60 -9.76
C SER A 119 -3.89 12.57 -9.66
N HIS A 120 -4.80 12.36 -8.70
CA HIS A 120 -5.94 13.23 -8.44
C HIS A 120 -5.51 14.66 -8.04
N LEU A 121 -4.37 14.80 -7.35
CA LEU A 121 -3.82 16.10 -6.98
C LEU A 121 -3.01 16.74 -8.11
N GLN A 122 -2.40 15.91 -8.97
CA GLN A 122 -1.65 16.38 -10.14
C GLN A 122 -2.55 17.01 -11.21
N ILE A 123 -3.80 16.56 -11.35
CA ILE A 123 -4.78 17.10 -12.31
C ILE A 123 -5.21 18.53 -11.94
N LEU A 124 -5.19 18.90 -10.66
CA LEU A 124 -5.57 20.23 -10.18
C LEU A 124 -4.56 21.33 -10.53
N ASP A 125 -3.34 20.95 -10.93
CA ASP A 125 -2.25 21.88 -11.22
C ASP A 125 -2.06 22.13 -12.73
N ASN A 126 -3.00 21.74 -13.60
CA ASN A 126 -2.91 21.90 -15.07
C ASN A 126 -1.59 21.35 -15.67
N VAL A 127 -0.99 20.35 -15.03
CA VAL A 127 0.14 19.62 -15.62
C VAL A 127 -0.45 18.55 -16.54
N ASN A 128 -0.21 18.68 -17.84
CA ASN A 128 -0.69 17.77 -18.86
C ASN A 128 -0.14 16.35 -18.61
N ILE A 129 -0.89 15.51 -17.91
CA ILE A 129 -0.55 14.11 -17.68
C ILE A 129 -0.84 13.36 -18.99
N ASN A 130 0.22 12.99 -19.71
CA ASN A 130 0.13 12.14 -20.89
C ASN A 130 -0.71 10.88 -20.60
N ASP A 131 -1.58 10.52 -21.54
CA ASP A 131 -2.55 9.40 -21.51
C ASP A 131 -1.97 8.03 -21.11
N SER A 132 -0.65 7.88 -21.13
CA SER A 132 0.07 6.69 -20.69
C SER A 132 -0.23 6.33 -19.22
N ASN A 133 -0.38 7.32 -18.33
CA ASN A 133 -0.61 7.06 -16.90
C ASN A 133 -2.05 6.68 -16.54
N LYS A 134 -3.05 7.07 -17.37
CA LYS A 134 -4.44 6.60 -17.19
C LYS A 134 -4.57 5.10 -17.48
N ARG A 135 -3.82 4.59 -18.46
CA ARG A 135 -3.79 3.15 -18.79
C ARG A 135 -3.16 2.29 -17.70
N TYR A 136 -2.20 2.82 -16.92
CA TYR A 136 -1.58 2.07 -15.82
C TYR A 136 -2.55 1.79 -14.66
N LEU A 137 -3.53 2.65 -14.43
CA LEU A 137 -4.53 2.44 -13.36
C LEU A 137 -5.66 1.50 -13.79
N HIS A 138 -6.03 1.48 -15.08
CA HIS A 138 -7.07 0.58 -15.57
C HIS A 138 -6.62 -0.89 -15.67
N ASN A 139 -5.31 -1.14 -15.83
CA ASN A 139 -4.76 -2.48 -16.01
C ASN A 139 -4.39 -3.21 -14.72
N ARG A 140 -4.71 -2.68 -13.53
CA ARG A 140 -4.43 -3.36 -12.24
C ARG A 140 -5.67 -3.80 -11.47
N THR A 141 -6.87 -3.54 -12.00
CA THR A 141 -8.14 -3.99 -11.39
C THR A 141 -8.60 -5.36 -11.88
N TYR A 142 -7.87 -6.04 -12.76
CA TYR A 142 -8.11 -7.43 -13.13
C TYR A 142 -6.80 -8.18 -13.40
N THR A 143 -6.28 -8.85 -12.38
CA THR A 143 -5.60 -10.17 -12.40
C THR A 143 -5.38 -10.61 -10.97
#